data_AF-A0A2D5AVJ7-F1
#
_entry.id   AF-A0A2D5AVJ7-F1
#
_cell.length_a   1.000
_cell.length_b   1.000
_cell.length_c   1.000
_cell.angle_alpha   90.00
_cell.angle_beta   90.00
_cell.angle_gamma   90.00
#
_symmetry.space_group_name_H-M   'P 1'
#
loop_
_entity.id
_entity.type
_entity.pdbx_description
1 polymer ?
#
loop_
_entity_poly.entity_id
_entity_poly.type
_entity_poly.pdbx_seq_one_letter_code
_entity_poly.pdbx_strand_id
1 'polypeptide(L)'
;MRSTNPTPLPPRRALGGLSVLGAVSLISVVSVLVLVSLSRLRGFALHENALDARATVRYLADEFALLGEEHRYPQVGRLLENSRELQHALSDTEVLEGGRLLRRHGYLFALVPRRKIERSGDSVSDANSVRILEANAPRPSNAFVVLGWPWRPEPTPLVLCKVAGEIYSLKNAQAEWAGPHLDPQSLPPLELWRVAGGM
;
A
#
# COMPACT_ATOMS: atom_id res chain seq x y z
N MET A 1 88.07 -8.12 -4.82
CA MET A 1 87.37 -7.54 -3.66
C MET A 1 86.18 -6.75 -4.19
N ARG A 2 84.95 -7.24 -3.99
CA ARG A 2 83.70 -6.65 -4.51
C ARG A 2 83.02 -5.91 -3.34
N SER A 3 82.98 -4.57 -3.42
CA SER A 3 82.25 -3.74 -2.47
C SER A 3 80.77 -3.72 -2.86
N THR A 4 79.91 -4.36 -2.08
CA THR A 4 78.45 -4.29 -2.24
C THR A 4 77.93 -3.14 -1.38
N ASN A 5 77.65 -1.99 -2.01
CA ASN A 5 76.93 -0.90 -1.36
C ASN A 5 75.49 -1.34 -1.04
N PRO A 6 75.00 -1.14 0.19
CA PRO A 6 73.62 -1.47 0.53
C PRO A 6 72.65 -0.54 -0.20
N THR A 7 71.71 -1.13 -0.93
CA THR A 7 70.60 -0.43 -1.58
C THR A 7 69.72 0.24 -0.52
N PRO A 8 69.45 1.56 -0.60
CA PRO A 8 68.57 2.22 0.34
C PRO A 8 67.15 1.68 0.19
N LEU A 9 66.56 1.24 1.29
CA LEU A 9 65.16 0.81 1.35
C LEU A 9 64.23 1.99 1.01
N PRO A 10 63.14 1.78 0.26
CA PRO A 10 62.18 2.84 -0.02
C PRO A 10 61.56 3.35 1.28
N PRO A 11 61.29 4.67 1.39
CA PRO A 11 60.63 5.22 2.56
C PRO A 11 59.27 4.55 2.76
N ARG A 12 59.04 3.99 3.96
CA ARG A 12 57.71 3.52 4.38
C ARG A 12 56.74 4.70 4.22
N ARG A 13 55.79 4.60 3.28
CA ARG A 13 54.68 5.53 3.18
C ARG A 13 53.95 5.49 4.53
N ALA A 14 54.10 6.56 5.31
CA ALA A 14 53.27 6.77 6.48
C ALA A 14 51.82 6.78 5.98
N LEU A 15 51.03 5.80 6.42
CA LEU A 15 49.58 5.86 6.36
C LEU A 15 49.20 7.06 7.24
N GLY A 16 49.13 8.24 6.62
CA GLY A 16 48.80 9.48 7.29
C GLY A 16 47.45 9.30 7.97
N GLY A 17 47.43 9.40 9.31
CA GLY A 17 46.21 9.34 10.09
C GLY A 17 45.22 10.37 9.57
N LEU A 18 43.96 9.96 9.41
CA LEU A 18 42.90 10.91 9.05
C LEU A 18 42.96 12.08 10.03
N SER A 19 43.12 13.30 9.52
CA SER A 19 42.91 14.49 10.33
C SER A 19 41.50 14.43 10.92
N VAL A 20 41.31 14.91 12.14
CA VAL A 20 39.99 14.95 12.79
C VAL A 20 38.95 15.62 11.88
N LEU A 21 39.36 16.66 11.16
CA LEU A 21 38.53 17.33 10.16
C LEU A 21 38.12 16.41 9.00
N GLY A 22 39.04 15.57 8.52
CA GLY A 22 38.76 14.55 7.51
C GLY A 22 37.83 13.44 8.00
N ALA A 23 37.95 13.05 9.27
CA ALA A 23 37.03 12.08 9.86
C ALA A 23 35.62 12.66 10.00
N VAL A 24 35.49 13.91 10.45
CA VAL A 24 34.20 14.60 10.57
C VAL A 24 33.54 14.80 9.21
N SER A 25 34.30 15.20 8.19
CA SER A 25 33.75 15.37 6.83
C SER A 25 33.26 14.05 6.26
N LEU A 26 34.01 12.96 6.45
CA LEU A 26 33.60 11.63 6.02
C LEU A 26 32.31 11.18 6.70
N ILE A 27 32.21 11.33 8.02
CA ILE A 27 30.98 10.99 8.77
C ILE A 27 29.80 11.80 8.26
N SER A 28 29.98 13.09 7.99
CA SER A 28 28.94 13.96 7.46
C SER A 28 28.45 13.47 6.09
N VAL A 29 29.35 13.16 5.16
CA VAL A 29 29.01 12.64 3.83
C VAL A 29 28.26 11.31 3.93
N VAL A 30 28.75 10.37 4.75
CA VAL A 30 28.09 9.08 4.97
C VAL A 30 26.69 9.27 5.56
N SER A 31 26.54 10.18 6.53
CA SER A 31 25.24 10.46 7.16
C SER A 31 24.22 11.01 6.16
N VAL A 32 24.64 11.97 5.31
CA VAL A 32 23.79 12.52 4.25
C VAL A 32 23.39 11.43 3.25
N LEU A 33 24.34 10.59 2.83
CA LEU A 33 24.06 9.47 1.92
C LEU A 33 23.04 8.50 2.52
N VAL A 34 23.18 8.15 3.80
CA VAL A 34 22.24 7.26 4.50
C VAL A 34 20.85 7.90 4.59
N LEU A 35 20.75 9.18 4.96
CA LEU A 35 19.47 9.89 5.05
C LEU A 35 18.73 9.97 3.70
N VAL A 36 19.45 10.29 2.63
CA VAL A 36 18.89 10.36 1.28
C VAL A 36 18.49 8.97 0.78
N SER A 37 19.31 7.95 1.04
CA SER A 37 19.03 6.56 0.65
C SER A 37 17.81 6.02 1.36
N LEU A 38 17.70 6.22 2.68
CA LEU A 38 16.53 5.81 3.47
C LEU A 38 15.25 6.46 2.97
N SER A 39 15.29 7.75 2.61
CA SER A 39 14.13 8.47 2.10
C SER A 39 13.65 7.90 0.77
N ARG A 40 14.57 7.54 -0.13
CA ARG A 40 14.24 6.90 -1.42
C ARG A 40 13.73 5.48 -1.24
N LEU A 41 14.35 4.69 -0.37
CA LEU A 41 13.91 3.33 -0.05
C LEU A 41 12.50 3.33 0.56
N ARG A 42 12.18 4.33 1.40
CA ARG A 42 10.83 4.51 1.92
C ARG A 42 9.83 4.76 0.80
N GLY A 43 10.13 5.66 -0.13
CA GLY A 43 9.25 5.93 -1.28
C GLY A 43 9.00 4.69 -2.12
N PHE A 44 10.05 3.91 -2.39
CA PHE A 44 9.95 2.66 -3.13
C PHE A 44 9.10 1.63 -2.39
N ALA A 45 9.33 1.41 -1.09
CA ALA A 45 8.55 0.48 -0.29
C ALA A 45 7.06 0.86 -0.24
N LEU A 46 6.75 2.16 -0.11
CA LEU A 46 5.36 2.64 -0.14
C LEU A 46 4.69 2.39 -1.50
N HIS A 47 5.44 2.58 -2.59
CA HIS A 47 4.92 2.33 -3.93
C HIS A 47 4.63 0.84 -4.16
N GLU A 48 5.56 -0.04 -3.81
CA GLU A 48 5.39 -1.49 -3.90
C GLU A 48 4.23 -1.97 -3.02
N ASN A 49 4.12 -1.47 -1.78
CA ASN A 49 2.99 -1.78 -0.91
C ASN A 49 1.64 -1.37 -1.52
N ALA A 50 1.58 -0.21 -2.19
CA ALA A 50 0.36 0.25 -2.86
C ALA A 50 -0.01 -0.61 -4.09
N LEU A 51 0.99 -1.06 -4.85
CA LEU A 51 0.77 -2.01 -5.96
C LEU A 51 0.27 -3.37 -5.44
N ASP A 52 0.89 -3.88 -4.38
CA ASP A 52 0.47 -5.13 -3.75
C ASP A 52 -0.93 -5.03 -3.14
N ALA A 53 -1.27 -3.87 -2.55
CA ALA A 53 -2.63 -3.62 -2.07
C ALA A 53 -3.66 -3.64 -3.20
N ARG A 54 -3.34 -3.10 -4.39
CA ARG A 54 -4.21 -3.19 -5.58
C ARG A 54 -4.40 -4.63 -6.02
N ALA A 55 -3.33 -5.40 -6.10
CA ALA A 55 -3.40 -6.81 -6.44
C ALA A 55 -4.26 -7.58 -5.42
N THR A 56 -4.04 -7.34 -4.13
CA THR A 56 -4.81 -7.95 -3.02
C THR A 56 -6.30 -7.64 -3.14
N VAL A 57 -6.67 -6.38 -3.41
CA VAL A 57 -8.08 -6.01 -3.63
C VAL A 57 -8.67 -6.71 -4.84
N ARG A 58 -7.91 -6.92 -5.93
CA ARG A 58 -8.39 -7.72 -7.07
C ARG A 58 -8.67 -9.15 -6.65
N TYR A 59 -7.68 -9.83 -6.06
CA TYR A 59 -7.82 -11.23 -5.65
C TYR A 59 -8.99 -11.44 -4.71
N LEU A 60 -9.11 -10.61 -3.66
CA LEU A 60 -10.21 -10.71 -2.69
C LEU A 60 -11.58 -10.48 -3.36
N ALA A 61 -11.67 -9.53 -4.29
CA ALA A 61 -12.95 -9.20 -4.91
C ALA A 61 -13.35 -10.20 -6.00
N ASP A 62 -12.38 -10.77 -6.72
CA ASP A 62 -12.61 -11.87 -7.67
C ASP A 62 -13.08 -13.12 -6.93
N GLU A 63 -12.39 -13.49 -5.85
CA GLU A 63 -12.79 -14.64 -5.03
C GLU A 63 -14.18 -14.43 -4.41
N PHE A 64 -14.46 -13.22 -3.93
CA PHE A 64 -15.77 -12.89 -3.40
C PHE A 64 -16.87 -12.97 -4.47
N ALA A 65 -16.59 -12.58 -5.70
CA ALA A 65 -17.55 -12.67 -6.80
C ALA A 65 -17.90 -14.13 -7.15
N LEU A 66 -16.99 -15.07 -6.94
CA LEU A 66 -17.24 -16.50 -7.16
C LEU A 66 -18.16 -17.11 -6.08
N LEU A 67 -18.17 -16.57 -4.86
CA LEU A 67 -18.93 -17.11 -3.72
C LEU A 67 -20.41 -16.72 -3.68
N GLY A 68 -20.83 -15.73 -4.47
CA GLY A 68 -22.24 -15.31 -4.58
C GLY A 68 -22.83 -14.59 -3.35
N GLU A 69 -24.05 -14.06 -3.49
CA GLU A 69 -24.72 -13.18 -2.49
C GLU A 69 -25.19 -13.86 -1.20
N GLU A 70 -25.12 -15.18 -1.11
CA GLU A 70 -25.77 -15.92 -0.01
C GLU A 70 -25.14 -15.65 1.37
N HIS A 71 -23.93 -15.08 1.40
CA HIS A 71 -23.17 -14.83 2.62
C HIS A 71 -23.55 -13.48 3.23
N ARG A 72 -24.51 -13.53 4.17
CA ARG A 72 -25.14 -12.36 4.81
C ARG A 72 -24.16 -11.37 5.48
N TYR A 73 -22.94 -11.80 5.83
CA TYR A 73 -21.82 -10.96 6.27
C TYR A 73 -20.49 -11.68 5.98
N PRO A 74 -19.89 -11.52 4.80
CA PRO A 74 -18.68 -12.24 4.46
C PRO A 74 -17.52 -11.57 5.21
N GLN A 75 -16.90 -12.32 6.11
CA GLN A 75 -15.66 -11.93 6.78
C GLN A 75 -14.50 -12.31 5.88
N VAL A 76 -13.48 -11.44 5.74
CA VAL A 76 -12.33 -11.72 4.86
C VAL A 76 -11.60 -12.99 5.26
N GLY A 77 -11.50 -13.28 6.56
CA GLY A 77 -10.93 -14.52 7.07
C GLY A 77 -11.67 -15.77 6.59
N ARG A 78 -13.00 -15.71 6.46
CA ARG A 78 -13.79 -16.83 5.90
C ARG A 78 -13.52 -17.04 4.41
N LEU A 79 -13.27 -15.97 3.65
CA LEU A 79 -12.86 -16.09 2.25
C LEU A 79 -11.53 -16.84 2.13
N LEU A 80 -10.58 -16.50 2.99
CA LEU A 80 -9.29 -17.19 3.06
C LEU A 80 -9.48 -18.65 3.44
N GLU A 81 -10.23 -18.95 4.49
CA GLU A 81 -10.51 -20.34 4.92
C GLU A 81 -11.11 -21.21 3.79
N ASN A 82 -11.98 -20.63 2.97
CA ASN A 82 -12.69 -21.35 1.91
C ASN A 82 -11.91 -21.48 0.60
N SER A 83 -10.82 -20.73 0.40
CA SER A 83 -10.07 -20.70 -0.85
C SER A 83 -8.58 -20.99 -0.66
N ARG A 84 -8.16 -22.20 -1.06
CA ARG A 84 -6.76 -22.62 -1.00
C ARG A 84 -5.86 -21.78 -1.90
N GLU A 85 -6.37 -21.34 -3.04
CA GLU A 85 -5.65 -20.46 -3.96
C GLU A 85 -5.39 -19.10 -3.31
N LEU A 86 -6.42 -18.51 -2.69
CA LEU A 86 -6.30 -17.26 -1.95
C LEU A 86 -5.35 -17.36 -0.76
N GLN A 87 -5.38 -18.47 -0.01
CA GLN A 87 -4.41 -18.73 1.08
C GLN A 87 -2.98 -18.78 0.57
N HIS A 88 -2.74 -19.38 -0.60
CA HIS A 88 -1.40 -19.46 -1.17
C HIS A 88 -0.92 -18.09 -1.66
N ALA A 89 -1.78 -17.36 -2.38
CA ALA A 89 -1.50 -16.03 -2.89
C ALA A 89 -1.31 -14.99 -1.77
N LEU A 90 -2.02 -15.15 -0.65
CA LEU A 90 -2.03 -14.25 0.50
C LEU A 90 -1.41 -14.90 1.76
N SER A 91 -0.37 -15.72 1.57
CA SER A 91 0.27 -16.47 2.66
C SER A 91 0.91 -15.60 3.75
N ASP A 92 1.38 -14.40 3.40
CA ASP A 92 1.98 -13.44 4.33
C ASP A 92 0.96 -12.48 4.98
N THR A 93 -0.29 -12.93 5.12
CA THR A 93 -1.36 -12.10 5.70
C THR A 93 -1.66 -12.42 7.14
N GLU A 94 -2.06 -11.39 7.89
CA GLU A 94 -2.52 -11.52 9.26
C GLU A 94 -4.01 -11.21 9.32
N VAL A 95 -4.79 -12.16 9.82
CA VAL A 95 -6.22 -11.98 10.06
C VAL A 95 -6.44 -11.34 11.43
N LEU A 96 -7.19 -10.25 11.48
CA LEU A 96 -7.45 -9.44 12.66
C LEU A 96 -8.96 -9.37 12.95
N GLU A 97 -9.32 -8.91 14.15
CA GLU A 97 -10.72 -8.71 14.57
C GLU A 97 -11.62 -9.93 14.32
N GLY A 98 -11.11 -11.13 14.61
CA GLY A 98 -11.89 -12.38 14.47
C GLY A 98 -12.29 -12.72 13.05
N GLY A 99 -11.50 -12.34 12.03
CA GLY A 99 -11.79 -12.64 10.63
C GLY A 99 -12.25 -11.45 9.80
N ARG A 100 -12.57 -10.34 10.46
CA ARG A 100 -13.16 -9.18 9.79
C ARG A 100 -12.15 -8.37 8.98
N LEU A 101 -10.95 -8.20 9.51
CA LEU A 101 -9.88 -7.42 8.91
C LEU A 101 -8.76 -8.35 8.46
N LEU A 102 -8.15 -8.02 7.34
CA LEU A 102 -6.93 -8.65 6.85
C LEU A 102 -5.82 -7.61 6.78
N ARG A 103 -4.64 -7.89 7.32
CA ARG A 103 -3.46 -7.03 7.23
C ARG A 103 -2.43 -7.64 6.30
N ARG A 104 -1.94 -6.86 5.33
CA ARG A 104 -0.84 -7.23 4.43
C ARG A 104 -0.02 -6.01 4.04
N HIS A 105 1.30 -6.11 4.12
CA HIS A 105 2.24 -5.07 3.64
C HIS A 105 1.86 -3.62 3.99
N GLY A 106 1.44 -3.38 5.23
CA GLY A 106 1.08 -2.04 5.70
C GLY A 106 -0.32 -1.57 5.31
N TYR A 107 -1.15 -2.43 4.71
CA TYR A 107 -2.56 -2.19 4.40
C TYR A 107 -3.47 -3.11 5.19
N LEU A 108 -4.70 -2.62 5.40
CA LEU A 108 -5.84 -3.33 5.94
C LEU A 108 -6.88 -3.52 4.85
N PHE A 109 -7.56 -4.66 4.89
CA PHE A 109 -8.62 -5.01 3.94
C PHE A 109 -9.85 -5.49 4.69
N ALA A 110 -11.02 -5.08 4.21
CA ALA A 110 -12.32 -5.53 4.71
C ALA A 110 -13.34 -5.61 3.59
N LEU A 111 -14.36 -6.43 3.80
CA LEU A 111 -15.57 -6.41 2.99
C LEU A 111 -16.57 -5.42 3.59
N VAL A 112 -17.05 -4.48 2.78
CA VAL A 112 -18.04 -3.48 3.19
C VAL A 112 -19.27 -3.51 2.30
N PRO A 113 -20.49 -3.32 2.84
CA PRO A 113 -21.70 -3.27 2.04
C PRO A 113 -21.64 -2.13 1.00
N ARG A 114 -21.96 -2.44 -0.26
CA ARG A 114 -21.93 -1.50 -1.38
C ARG A 114 -22.82 -0.27 -1.16
N ARG A 115 -23.95 -0.42 -0.46
CA ARG A 115 -24.85 0.69 -0.11
C ARG A 115 -24.18 1.84 0.66
N LYS A 116 -23.01 1.60 1.27
CA LYS A 116 -22.23 2.66 1.95
C LYS A 116 -21.39 3.50 0.99
N ILE A 117 -21.33 3.12 -0.28
CA ILE A 117 -20.51 3.75 -1.31
C ILE A 117 -21.37 4.61 -2.26
N GLU A 118 -22.69 4.71 -2.04
CA GLU A 118 -23.60 5.46 -2.92
C GLU A 118 -24.03 6.85 -2.40
N ARG A 119 -23.92 7.81 -3.34
CA ARG A 119 -24.44 9.20 -3.44
C ARG A 119 -23.83 10.32 -2.57
N SER A 120 -22.69 10.87 -3.04
CA SER A 120 -22.48 12.34 -3.03
C SER A 120 -23.02 12.89 -4.36
N GLY A 121 -24.33 13.10 -4.44
CA GLY A 121 -25.03 13.55 -5.66
C GLY A 121 -25.49 15.01 -5.63
N ASP A 122 -25.45 15.66 -4.47
CA ASP A 122 -26.23 16.88 -4.25
C ASP A 122 -25.41 18.15 -3.98
N SER A 123 -24.08 18.14 -4.13
CA SER A 123 -23.30 19.38 -3.95
C SER A 123 -22.16 19.57 -4.95
N VAL A 124 -22.43 20.46 -5.91
CA VAL A 124 -21.52 21.49 -6.43
C VAL A 124 -20.39 21.07 -7.39
N SER A 125 -20.67 21.36 -8.66
CA SER A 125 -19.84 22.20 -9.56
C SER A 125 -18.40 21.78 -9.88
N ASP A 126 -18.16 20.54 -10.26
CA ASP A 126 -17.06 20.24 -11.19
C ASP A 126 -17.51 19.20 -12.21
N ALA A 127 -17.49 19.57 -13.48
CA ALA A 127 -17.98 18.76 -14.60
C ALA A 127 -17.12 17.51 -14.91
N ASN A 128 -16.26 17.09 -13.98
CA ASN A 128 -15.36 15.94 -14.11
C ASN A 128 -15.49 14.90 -12.98
N SER A 129 -16.35 15.11 -11.97
CA SER A 129 -16.67 14.12 -10.94
C SER A 129 -17.73 13.14 -11.45
N VAL A 130 -17.24 12.14 -12.20
CA VAL A 130 -17.79 10.81 -12.48
C VAL A 130 -19.23 10.52 -11.96
N ARG A 131 -20.22 10.88 -12.78
CA ARG A 131 -21.59 10.29 -12.78
C ARG A 131 -21.61 8.85 -13.37
N ILE A 132 -20.67 7.98 -13.01
CA ILE A 132 -20.51 6.66 -13.65
C ILE A 132 -20.62 5.54 -12.62
N LEU A 133 -21.76 5.43 -11.94
CA LEU A 133 -22.09 4.20 -11.19
C LEU A 133 -23.54 3.74 -11.34
N GLU A 134 -24.47 4.62 -11.74
CA GLU A 134 -25.88 4.23 -11.84
C GLU A 134 -26.40 4.05 -13.28
N ALA A 135 -25.81 4.70 -14.30
CA ALA A 135 -26.49 4.81 -15.60
C ALA A 135 -26.29 3.65 -16.59
N ASN A 136 -25.20 2.87 -16.51
CA ASN A 136 -24.89 1.88 -17.56
C ASN A 136 -24.11 0.63 -17.11
N ALA A 137 -23.75 0.49 -15.83
CA ALA A 137 -23.15 -0.76 -15.36
C ALA A 137 -24.27 -1.78 -15.12
N PRO A 138 -24.25 -2.97 -15.74
CA PRO A 138 -25.20 -4.03 -15.41
C PRO A 138 -25.10 -4.26 -13.91
N ARG A 139 -26.20 -4.10 -13.15
CA ARG A 139 -26.21 -4.21 -11.67
C ARG A 139 -25.36 -5.43 -11.27
N PRO A 140 -24.11 -5.27 -10.81
CA PRO A 140 -23.41 -6.43 -10.30
C PRO A 140 -24.16 -6.80 -9.02
N SER A 141 -24.65 -8.02 -9.00
CA SER A 141 -25.34 -8.69 -7.90
C SER A 141 -24.39 -8.94 -6.73
N ASN A 142 -23.53 -8.00 -6.36
CA ASN A 142 -22.65 -8.14 -5.21
C ASN A 142 -22.94 -6.99 -4.24
N ALA A 143 -23.61 -7.34 -3.14
CA ALA A 143 -23.99 -6.46 -2.05
C ALA A 143 -22.80 -5.91 -1.26
N PHE A 144 -21.58 -6.42 -1.51
CA PHE A 144 -20.36 -6.03 -0.85
C PHE A 144 -19.26 -5.66 -1.85
N VAL A 145 -18.34 -4.81 -1.40
CA VAL A 145 -17.09 -4.50 -2.09
C VAL A 145 -15.93 -4.77 -1.14
N VAL A 146 -14.76 -5.03 -1.72
CA VAL A 146 -13.51 -5.06 -0.95
C VAL A 146 -12.99 -3.64 -0.83
N LEU A 147 -12.67 -3.22 0.39
CA LEU A 147 -12.03 -1.96 0.73
C LEU A 147 -10.61 -2.24 1.25
N GLY A 148 -9.61 -1.54 0.72
CA GLY A 148 -8.24 -1.53 1.25
C GLY A 148 -7.83 -0.13 1.72
N TRP A 149 -7.21 0.01 2.89
CA TRP A 149 -6.69 1.29 3.42
C TRP A 149 -5.38 1.09 4.19
N PRO A 150 -4.52 2.11 4.34
CA PRO A 150 -3.25 1.92 5.01
C PRO A 150 -3.41 1.72 6.53
N TRP A 151 -2.56 0.88 7.11
CA TRP A 151 -2.47 0.65 8.55
C TRP A 151 -1.92 1.87 9.30
N ARG A 152 -1.07 2.67 8.65
CA ARG A 152 -0.53 3.90 9.25
C ARG A 152 -1.02 5.12 8.48
N PRO A 153 -1.16 6.27 9.15
CA PRO A 153 -1.44 7.51 8.46
C PRO A 153 -0.28 7.79 7.49
N GLU A 154 -0.60 7.83 6.21
CA GLU A 154 0.32 8.13 5.12
C GLU A 154 -0.15 9.39 4.39
N PRO A 155 0.77 10.19 3.83
CA PRO A 155 0.43 11.47 3.21
C PRO A 155 -0.45 11.33 1.95
N THR A 156 -0.49 10.14 1.35
CA THR A 156 -1.35 9.81 0.20
C THR A 156 -2.02 8.45 0.44
N PRO A 157 -3.00 8.37 1.35
CA PRO A 157 -3.68 7.13 1.67
C PRO A 157 -4.55 6.76 0.48
N LEU A 158 -4.13 5.72 -0.23
CA LEU A 158 -4.85 5.21 -1.39
C LEU A 158 -5.86 4.19 -0.88
N VAL A 159 -7.11 4.62 -0.75
CA VAL A 159 -8.19 3.71 -0.40
C VAL A 159 -8.66 3.02 -1.67
N LEU A 160 -8.64 1.70 -1.69
CA LEU A 160 -8.89 0.91 -2.89
C LEU A 160 -10.21 0.21 -2.78
N CYS A 161 -11.02 0.25 -3.83
CA CYS A 161 -12.19 -0.61 -3.91
C CYS A 161 -12.41 -1.17 -5.30
N LYS A 162 -12.87 -2.42 -5.39
CA LYS A 162 -13.28 -3.02 -6.67
C LYS A 162 -14.79 -3.04 -6.79
N VAL A 163 -15.31 -2.42 -7.85
CA VAL A 163 -16.75 -2.33 -8.16
C VAL A 163 -16.93 -2.71 -9.63
N ALA A 164 -17.81 -3.69 -9.90
CA ALA A 164 -18.11 -4.13 -11.27
C ALA A 164 -16.87 -4.52 -12.11
N GLY A 165 -15.86 -5.15 -11.49
CA GLY A 165 -14.62 -5.55 -12.18
C GLY A 165 -13.52 -4.49 -12.21
N GLU A 166 -13.86 -3.22 -11.96
CA GLU A 166 -12.93 -2.09 -12.00
C GLU A 166 -12.40 -1.73 -10.62
N ILE A 167 -11.12 -1.35 -10.51
CA ILE A 167 -10.58 -0.78 -9.26
C ILE A 167 -10.68 0.73 -9.29
N TYR A 168 -11.19 1.29 -8.20
CA TYR A 168 -11.25 2.72 -7.94
C TYR A 168 -10.29 3.08 -6.81
N SER A 169 -9.74 4.29 -6.87
CA SER A 169 -9.01 4.89 -5.77
C SER A 169 -9.86 5.99 -5.17
N LEU A 170 -10.02 5.92 -3.88
CA LEU A 170 -10.67 6.91 -3.06
C LEU A 170 -9.58 7.79 -2.45
N LYS A 171 -9.70 9.12 -2.62
CA LYS A 171 -8.81 10.06 -1.95
C LYS A 171 -9.22 10.17 -0.49
N ASN A 172 -8.30 9.84 0.40
CA ASN A 172 -8.43 10.17 1.82
C ASN A 172 -7.76 11.53 2.05
N ALA A 173 -8.49 12.61 1.74
CA ALA A 173 -7.96 13.98 1.69
C ALA A 173 -7.41 14.51 3.03
N GLN A 174 -7.88 13.99 4.16
CA GLN A 174 -7.42 14.38 5.50
C GLN A 174 -6.57 13.32 6.23
N ALA A 175 -6.17 12.23 5.56
CA ALA A 175 -5.53 11.08 6.22
C ALA A 175 -6.36 10.46 7.37
N GLU A 176 -7.68 10.70 7.40
CA GLU A 176 -8.64 10.22 8.41
C GLU A 176 -8.79 8.68 8.44
N TRP A 177 -8.40 8.02 7.35
CA TRP A 177 -8.61 6.59 7.10
C TRP A 177 -7.30 5.84 7.25
N ALA A 178 -6.88 5.60 8.49
CA ALA A 178 -5.71 4.80 8.79
C ALA A 178 -5.86 3.99 10.07
N GLY A 179 -5.26 2.81 10.07
CA GLY A 179 -5.17 1.96 11.25
C GLY A 179 -6.37 1.06 11.51
N PRO A 180 -6.25 0.20 12.53
CA PRO A 180 -7.23 -0.86 12.82
C PRO A 180 -8.49 -0.36 13.51
N HIS A 181 -8.42 0.80 14.17
CA HIS A 181 -9.55 1.39 14.89
C HIS A 181 -10.59 2.02 13.97
N LEU A 182 -10.25 2.19 12.69
CA LEU A 182 -11.19 2.59 11.67
C LEU A 182 -12.21 1.47 11.51
N ASP A 183 -13.44 1.70 11.96
CA ASP A 183 -14.53 0.81 11.63
C ASP A 183 -14.90 1.05 10.14
N PRO A 184 -14.61 0.12 9.21
CA PRO A 184 -14.94 0.31 7.81
C PRO A 184 -16.46 0.38 7.57
N GLN A 185 -17.28 0.03 8.56
CA GLN A 185 -18.72 0.24 8.56
C GLN A 185 -19.12 1.63 9.07
N SER A 186 -18.31 2.34 9.86
CA SER A 186 -18.65 3.70 10.31
C SER A 186 -18.27 4.79 9.31
N LEU A 187 -17.74 4.40 8.14
CA LEU A 187 -17.25 5.31 7.12
C LEU A 187 -18.38 6.17 6.52
N PRO A 188 -18.15 7.48 6.32
CA PRO A 188 -19.09 8.33 5.59
C PRO A 188 -19.18 7.90 4.11
N PRO A 189 -20.22 8.34 3.38
CA PRO A 189 -20.35 8.09 1.96
C PRO A 189 -19.08 8.46 1.19
N LEU A 190 -18.55 7.50 0.44
CA LEU A 190 -17.28 7.61 -0.25
C LEU A 190 -17.43 8.24 -1.64
N GLU A 191 -16.68 9.31 -1.92
CA GLU A 191 -16.61 9.88 -3.28
C GLU A 191 -15.64 9.10 -4.15
N LEU A 192 -16.16 8.36 -5.12
CA LEU A 192 -15.38 7.54 -6.05
C LEU A 192 -14.69 8.37 -7.13
N TRP A 193 -13.37 8.37 -7.11
CA TRP A 193 -12.55 8.93 -8.18
C TRP A 193 -12.03 7.78 -9.04
N ARG A 194 -12.32 7.81 -10.34
CA ARG A 194 -11.73 6.84 -11.28
C ARG A 194 -10.25 7.18 -11.43
N VAL A 195 -9.38 6.22 -11.11
CA VAL A 195 -7.97 6.33 -11.48
C VAL A 195 -7.89 6.11 -12.98
N ALA A 196 -7.42 7.11 -13.72
CA ALA A 196 -7.08 6.90 -15.12
C ALA A 196 -6.05 5.75 -15.17
N GLY A 197 -6.43 4.63 -15.79
CA GLY A 197 -5.63 3.42 -15.85
C GLY A 197 -4.26 3.73 -16.46
N GLY A 198 -3.21 3.64 -15.64
CA GLY A 198 -1.86 3.43 -16.12
C GLY A 198 -1.72 1.94 -16.39
N MET A 199 -1.78 1.56 -17.67
CA MET A 199 -1.10 0.38 -18.17
C MET A 199 0.41 0.63 -18.15
#